data_AF-A0A246BHA6-F1
#
_entry.id   AF-A0A246BHA6-F1
#
_cell.length_a   1.000
_cell.length_b   1.000
_cell.length_c   1.000
_cell.angle_alpha   90.00
_cell.angle_beta   90.00
_cell.angle_gamma   90.00
#
_symmetry.space_group_name_H-M   'P 1'
#
loop_
_entity.id
_entity.type
_entity.pdbx_description
1 polymer ?
#
loop_
_entity_poly.entity_id
_entity_poly.type
_entity_poly.pdbx_seq_one_letter_code
_entity_poly.pdbx_strand_id
1 'polypeptide(L)'
;MMTMLFSAVSLIALLRLLATLGLTTSQQVQLLGLDARAVRLALQTGRPLPLSPEQQQRIRLSVEIAQAVHVLYNRHPEQWFTRENARSPFDGRTPLAYVRAGGTAALVATHRSLLADLNGLFSTSLESRALASRLPQPDIDLDE
;
A
#
# COMPACT_ATOMS: atom_id res chain seq x y z
N MET A 1 -9.44 14.68 22.29
CA MET A 1 -8.88 14.01 21.09
C MET A 1 -8.02 15.03 20.35
N MET A 2 -6.72 14.79 20.20
CA MET A 2 -5.77 15.78 19.67
C MET A 2 -5.75 15.75 18.14
N THR A 3 -6.14 16.86 17.52
CA THR A 3 -6.10 17.02 16.05
C THR A 3 -4.69 17.42 15.65
N MET A 4 -4.02 16.63 14.82
CA MET A 4 -2.70 16.97 14.28
C MET A 4 -2.87 17.83 13.03
N LEU A 5 -1.93 18.76 12.81
CA LEU A 5 -1.87 19.56 11.60
C LEU A 5 -0.90 18.93 10.60
N PHE A 6 -1.36 18.71 9.37
CA PHE A 6 -0.56 18.18 8.28
C PHE A 6 -0.21 19.30 7.30
N SER A 7 1.08 19.59 7.15
CA SER A 7 1.52 20.72 6.33
C SER A 7 1.19 20.52 4.84
N ALA A 8 1.01 21.63 4.12
CA ALA A 8 0.78 21.59 2.67
C ALA A 8 1.96 20.95 1.92
N VAL A 9 3.20 21.17 2.38
CA VAL A 9 4.41 20.56 1.78
C VAL A 9 4.38 19.04 1.94
N SER A 10 4.09 18.54 3.14
CA SER A 10 3.94 17.11 3.42
C SER A 10 2.80 16.50 2.60
N LEU A 11 1.70 17.23 2.43
CA LEU A 11 0.58 16.81 1.58
C LEU A 11 1.00 16.68 0.12
N ILE A 12 1.70 17.65 -0.44
CA ILE A 12 2.21 17.58 -1.82
C ILE A 12 3.14 16.37 -1.99
N ALA A 13 4.07 16.16 -1.07
CA ALA A 13 4.98 15.03 -1.11
C ALA A 13 4.25 13.68 -1.07
N LEU A 14 3.25 13.56 -0.19
CA LEU A 14 2.42 12.36 -0.08
C LEU A 14 1.62 12.11 -1.36
N LEU A 15 0.95 13.12 -1.92
CA LEU A 15 0.17 12.96 -3.16
C LEU A 15 1.06 12.57 -4.34
N ARG A 16 2.28 13.12 -4.42
CA ARG A 16 3.27 12.73 -5.43
C ARG A 16 3.75 11.30 -5.24
N LEU A 17 4.04 10.89 -4.00
CA LEU A 17 4.41 9.51 -3.70
C LEU A 17 3.33 8.53 -4.15
N LEU A 18 2.06 8.79 -3.81
CA LEU A 18 0.96 7.92 -4.22
C LEU A 18 0.70 7.95 -5.73
N ALA A 19 1.00 9.05 -6.42
CA ALA A 19 0.94 9.11 -7.87
C ALA A 19 1.96 8.15 -8.54
N THR A 20 3.11 7.90 -7.90
CA THR A 20 4.08 6.91 -8.41
C THR A 20 3.55 5.47 -8.39
N LEU A 21 2.45 5.21 -7.66
CA LEU A 21 1.75 3.93 -7.64
C LEU A 21 0.55 3.88 -8.59
N GLY A 22 0.44 4.86 -9.51
CA GLY A 22 -0.64 4.94 -10.50
C GLY A 22 -1.97 5.46 -9.96
N LEU A 23 -2.00 6.01 -8.73
CA LEU A 23 -3.24 6.54 -8.15
C LEU A 23 -3.53 7.96 -8.65
N THR A 24 -4.76 8.17 -9.13
CA THR A 24 -5.30 9.50 -9.43
C THR A 24 -5.56 10.29 -8.15
N THR A 25 -5.62 11.62 -8.23
CA THR A 25 -5.92 12.48 -7.06
C THR A 25 -7.22 12.10 -6.36
N SER A 26 -8.27 11.74 -7.11
CA SER A 26 -9.54 11.28 -6.50
C SER A 26 -9.35 10.00 -5.68
N GLN A 27 -8.57 9.05 -6.21
CA GLN A 27 -8.28 7.80 -5.50
C GLN A 27 -7.40 8.04 -4.28
N GLN A 28 -6.42 8.94 -4.38
CA GLN A 28 -5.55 9.34 -3.27
C GLN A 28 -6.37 9.94 -2.12
N VAL A 29 -7.23 10.91 -2.41
CA VAL A 29 -8.10 11.55 -1.41
C VAL A 29 -9.02 10.52 -0.74
N GLN A 30 -9.61 9.63 -1.53
CA GLN A 30 -10.47 8.56 -1.00
C GLN A 30 -9.69 7.55 -0.12
N LEU A 31 -8.50 7.13 -0.57
CA LEU A 31 -7.61 6.23 0.16
C LEU A 31 -7.23 6.82 1.53
N LEU A 32 -6.89 8.10 1.54
CA LEU A 32 -6.47 8.81 2.74
C LEU A 32 -7.65 9.22 3.65
N GLY A 33 -8.89 9.09 3.16
CA GLY A 33 -10.09 9.49 3.90
C GLY A 33 -10.18 11.00 4.08
N LEU A 34 -9.62 11.76 3.15
CA LEU A 34 -9.58 13.22 3.19
C LEU A 34 -10.78 13.79 2.43
N ASP A 35 -11.15 15.02 2.76
CA ASP A 35 -12.11 15.79 1.97
C ASP A 35 -11.40 16.47 0.79
N ALA A 36 -11.93 16.29 -0.42
CA ALA A 36 -11.31 16.80 -1.64
C ALA A 36 -11.28 18.33 -1.68
N ARG A 37 -12.25 19.01 -1.07
CA ARG A 37 -12.31 20.47 -1.02
C ARG A 37 -11.29 21.00 -0.01
N ALA A 38 -11.18 20.36 1.15
CA ALA A 38 -10.19 20.70 2.18
C ALA A 38 -8.75 20.50 1.68
N VAL A 39 -8.48 19.41 0.98
CA VAL A 39 -7.17 19.17 0.32
C VAL A 39 -6.86 20.29 -0.68
N ARG A 40 -7.80 20.62 -1.57
CA ARG A 40 -7.61 21.69 -2.57
C ARG A 40 -7.33 23.04 -1.90
N LEU A 41 -8.08 23.38 -0.86
CA LEU A 41 -7.90 24.63 -0.12
C LEU A 41 -6.53 24.67 0.57
N ALA A 42 -6.11 23.57 1.20
CA ALA A 42 -4.80 23.47 1.85
C ALA A 42 -3.66 23.66 0.83
N LEU A 43 -3.78 23.05 -0.35
CA LEU A 43 -2.79 23.20 -1.44
C LEU A 43 -2.75 24.63 -2.01
N GLN A 44 -3.89 25.30 -2.14
CA GLN A 44 -3.95 26.66 -2.67
C GLN A 44 -3.49 27.73 -1.68
N THR A 45 -3.82 27.55 -0.41
CA THR A 45 -3.57 28.57 0.63
C THR A 45 -2.33 28.30 1.47
N GLY A 46 -1.71 27.13 1.32
CA GLY A 46 -0.61 26.68 2.17
C GLY A 46 -1.03 26.35 3.61
N ARG A 47 -2.32 26.43 3.95
CA ARG A 47 -2.81 26.17 5.29
C ARG A 47 -2.70 24.68 5.64
N PRO A 48 -2.27 24.34 6.86
CA PRO A 48 -2.24 22.95 7.30
C PRO A 48 -3.63 22.32 7.31
N LEU A 49 -3.70 21.04 6.96
CA LEU A 49 -4.92 20.24 7.01
C LEU A 49 -5.06 19.60 8.39
N PRO A 50 -6.17 19.83 9.12
CA PRO A 50 -6.44 19.10 10.35
C PRO A 50 -6.73 17.63 10.04
N LEU A 51 -6.09 16.72 10.78
CA LEU A 51 -6.27 15.28 10.61
C LEU A 51 -6.86 14.62 11.86
N SER A 52 -7.90 13.83 11.64
CA SER A 52 -8.39 12.84 12.61
C SER A 52 -7.36 11.71 12.82
N PRO A 53 -7.44 10.97 13.95
CA PRO A 53 -6.57 9.82 14.19
C PRO A 53 -6.62 8.75 13.09
N GLU A 54 -7.81 8.50 12.52
CA GLU A 54 -7.97 7.55 11.42
C GLU A 54 -7.24 8.02 10.15
N GLN A 55 -7.35 9.31 9.80
CA GLN A 55 -6.64 9.87 8.64
C GLN A 55 -5.12 9.80 8.83
N GLN A 56 -4.62 10.05 10.05
CA GLN A 56 -3.20 9.89 10.36
C GLN A 56 -2.74 8.45 10.17
N GLN A 57 -3.52 7.47 10.64
CA GLN A 57 -3.23 6.06 10.45
C GLN A 57 -3.23 5.68 8.96
N ARG A 58 -4.23 6.16 8.19
CA ARG A 58 -4.29 5.93 6.74
C ARG A 58 -3.09 6.52 6.00
N ILE A 59 -2.67 7.73 6.36
CA ILE A 59 -1.47 8.35 5.79
C ILE A 59 -0.23 7.51 6.09
N ARG A 60 0.00 7.14 7.36
CA ARG A 60 1.14 6.31 7.76
C ARG A 60 1.18 5.00 6.97
N LEU A 61 0.08 4.26 6.96
CA LEU A 61 -0.02 2.99 6.23
C LEU A 61 0.20 3.16 4.73
N SER A 62 -0.32 4.23 4.13
CA SER A 62 -0.16 4.48 2.70
C SER A 62 1.31 4.78 2.33
N VAL A 63 2.05 5.46 3.21
CA VAL A 63 3.49 5.70 3.02
C VAL A 63 4.27 4.38 3.14
N GLU A 64 4.01 3.59 4.17
CA GLU A 64 4.67 2.28 4.38
C GLU A 64 4.38 1.31 3.22
N ILE A 65 3.14 1.27 2.73
CA ILE A 65 2.74 0.50 1.55
C ILE A 65 3.52 0.98 0.31
N ALA A 66 3.59 2.30 0.08
CA ALA A 66 4.31 2.84 -1.08
C ALA A 66 5.80 2.45 -1.07
N GLN A 67 6.45 2.55 0.09
CA GLN A 67 7.84 2.13 0.27
C GLN A 67 8.01 0.63 0.00
N ALA A 68 7.15 -0.21 0.60
CA ALA A 68 7.20 -1.65 0.40
C ALA A 68 7.01 -2.04 -1.08
N VAL A 69 6.08 -1.39 -1.78
CA VAL A 69 5.85 -1.64 -3.21
C VAL A 69 7.09 -1.27 -4.04
N HIS A 70 7.71 -0.12 -3.78
CA HIS A 70 8.93 0.28 -4.50
C HIS A 70 10.10 -0.68 -4.26
N VAL A 71 10.22 -1.23 -3.05
CA VAL A 71 11.26 -2.22 -2.74
C VAL A 71 10.99 -3.57 -3.42
N LEU A 72 9.76 -4.07 -3.33
CA LEU A 72 9.39 -5.40 -3.83
C LEU A 72 9.19 -5.46 -5.35
N TYR A 73 8.72 -4.36 -5.96
CA TYR A 73 8.26 -4.33 -7.35
C TYR A 73 9.00 -3.25 -8.16
N ASN A 74 10.31 -3.41 -8.33
CA ASN A 74 11.19 -2.41 -8.96
C ASN A 74 10.90 -2.13 -10.45
N ARG A 75 10.19 -3.01 -11.17
CA ARG A 75 9.91 -2.80 -12.62
C ARG A 75 8.67 -1.98 -12.92
N HIS A 76 7.59 -2.20 -12.17
CA HIS A 76 6.28 -1.59 -12.47
C HIS A 76 5.49 -1.24 -11.18
N PRO A 77 6.07 -0.44 -10.26
CA PRO A 77 5.38 -0.05 -9.04
C PRO A 77 4.08 0.74 -9.32
N GLU A 78 4.03 1.44 -10.46
CA GLU A 78 2.90 2.26 -10.91
C GLU A 78 1.64 1.46 -11.28
N GLN A 79 1.77 0.16 -11.53
CA GLN A 79 0.65 -0.71 -11.88
C GLN A 79 0.15 -1.53 -10.70
N TRP A 80 0.86 -1.50 -9.57
CA TRP A 80 0.61 -2.42 -8.47
C TRP A 80 -0.81 -2.28 -7.89
N PHE A 81 -1.29 -1.05 -7.70
CA PHE A 81 -2.62 -0.81 -7.14
C PHE A 81 -3.77 -1.16 -8.09
N THR A 82 -3.51 -1.19 -9.40
CA THR A 82 -4.51 -1.33 -10.46
C THR A 82 -4.53 -2.70 -11.11
N ARG A 83 -3.49 -3.51 -10.91
CA ARG A 83 -3.43 -4.89 -11.40
C ARG A 83 -4.19 -5.84 -10.46
N GLU A 84 -4.90 -6.80 -11.04
CA GLU A 84 -5.54 -7.88 -10.28
C GLU A 84 -4.48 -8.70 -9.53
N ASN A 85 -4.79 -9.03 -8.28
CA ASN A 85 -3.91 -9.81 -7.44
C ASN A 85 -4.67 -11.02 -6.89
N ALA A 86 -4.32 -12.22 -7.35
CA ALA A 86 -4.94 -13.46 -6.92
C ALA A 86 -4.58 -13.87 -5.48
N ARG A 87 -3.56 -13.23 -4.90
CA ARG A 87 -3.08 -13.55 -3.56
C ARG A 87 -4.00 -12.98 -2.48
N SER A 88 -4.12 -13.69 -1.37
CA SER A 88 -4.71 -13.13 -0.15
C SER A 88 -3.95 -11.85 0.26
N PRO A 89 -4.65 -10.77 0.66
CA PRO A 89 -6.09 -10.68 0.94
C PRO A 89 -6.95 -10.17 -0.23
N PHE A 90 -6.40 -10.08 -1.44
CA PHE A 90 -7.06 -9.41 -2.57
C PHE A 90 -8.04 -10.33 -3.30
N ASP A 91 -7.77 -11.64 -3.32
CA ASP A 91 -8.64 -12.70 -3.84
C ASP A 91 -9.12 -12.43 -5.28
N GLY A 92 -8.19 -12.06 -6.16
CA GLY A 92 -8.44 -11.74 -7.57
C GLY A 92 -8.83 -10.28 -7.83
N ARG A 93 -9.11 -9.49 -6.78
CA ARG A 93 -9.37 -8.05 -6.92
C ARG A 93 -8.06 -7.28 -7.07
N THR A 94 -8.16 -6.04 -7.54
CA THR A 94 -7.05 -5.09 -7.46
C THR A 94 -6.86 -4.65 -6.00
N PRO A 95 -5.62 -4.35 -5.55
CA PRO A 95 -5.40 -3.79 -4.22
C PRO A 95 -6.22 -2.53 -3.95
N LEU A 96 -6.42 -1.69 -4.97
CA LEU A 96 -7.26 -0.50 -4.85
C LEU A 96 -8.72 -0.84 -4.57
N ALA A 97 -9.29 -1.80 -5.30
CA ALA A 97 -10.66 -2.23 -5.11
C ALA A 97 -10.87 -2.83 -3.72
N TYR A 98 -9.93 -3.66 -3.26
CA TYR A 98 -9.93 -4.25 -1.92
C TYR A 98 -9.93 -3.18 -0.82
N VAL A 99 -8.99 -2.23 -0.89
CA VAL A 99 -8.86 -1.17 0.12
C VAL A 99 -10.05 -0.22 0.11
N ARG A 100 -10.59 0.12 -1.06
CA ARG A 100 -11.79 0.98 -1.15
C ARG A 100 -13.01 0.33 -0.49
N ALA A 101 -13.17 -0.99 -0.63
CA ALA A 101 -14.30 -1.72 -0.05
C ALA A 101 -14.17 -1.90 1.47
N GLY A 102 -12.97 -2.24 1.96
CA GLY A 102 -12.75 -2.54 3.39
C GLY A 102 -12.19 -1.38 4.22
N GLY A 103 -11.94 -0.22 3.62
CA GLY A 103 -11.46 0.98 4.29
C GLY A 103 -10.14 0.77 5.05
N THR A 104 -10.06 1.30 6.27
CA THR A 104 -8.84 1.30 7.07
C THR A 104 -8.42 -0.12 7.47
N ALA A 105 -9.37 -1.03 7.70
CA ALA A 105 -9.06 -2.43 8.01
C ALA A 105 -8.38 -3.15 6.83
N ALA A 106 -8.88 -2.94 5.61
CA ALA A 106 -8.26 -3.47 4.40
C ALA A 106 -6.88 -2.84 4.12
N LEU A 107 -6.69 -1.55 4.45
CA LEU A 107 -5.39 -0.91 4.35
C LEU A 107 -4.37 -1.55 5.31
N VAL A 108 -4.77 -1.88 6.54
CA VAL A 108 -3.94 -2.61 7.51
C VAL A 108 -3.59 -4.01 7.01
N ALA A 109 -4.56 -4.75 6.47
CA ALA A 109 -4.32 -6.10 5.92
C ALA A 109 -3.35 -6.06 4.73
N THR A 110 -3.51 -5.06 3.85
CA THR A 110 -2.62 -4.82 2.71
C THR A 110 -1.19 -4.54 3.19
N HIS A 111 -1.02 -3.64 4.16
CA HIS A 111 0.28 -3.34 4.75
C HIS A 111 0.92 -4.58 5.38
N ARG A 112 0.17 -5.37 6.16
CA ARG A 112 0.67 -6.62 6.77
C ARG A 112 1.13 -7.63 5.71
N SER A 113 0.40 -7.76 4.61
CA SER A 113 0.80 -8.66 3.52
C SER A 113 2.13 -8.26 2.91
N LEU A 114 2.32 -6.96 2.61
CA LEU A 114 3.57 -6.45 2.05
C LEU A 114 4.73 -6.53 3.04
N LEU A 115 4.47 -6.29 4.33
CA LEU A 115 5.46 -6.45 5.38
C LEU A 115 5.91 -7.91 5.52
N ALA A 116 5.00 -8.87 5.37
CA ALA A 116 5.35 -10.28 5.34
C ALA A 116 6.31 -10.59 4.18
N ASP A 117 6.04 -10.03 2.99
CA ASP A 117 6.91 -10.18 1.82
C ASP A 117 8.30 -9.60 2.02
N LEU A 118 8.39 -8.39 2.58
CA LEU A 118 9.67 -7.75 2.88
C LEU A 118 10.53 -8.57 3.85
N ASN A 119 9.91 -9.26 4.80
CA ASN A 119 10.61 -10.08 5.78
C ASN A 119 10.90 -11.51 5.30
N GLY A 120 10.68 -11.81 4.01
CA GLY A 120 10.85 -13.17 3.47
C GLY A 120 9.81 -14.17 4.00
N LEU A 121 8.84 -13.70 4.78
CA LEU A 121 7.66 -14.44 5.19
C LEU A 121 6.66 -14.39 4.04
N PHE A 122 7.05 -14.95 2.89
CA PHE A 122 6.11 -15.16 1.80
C PHE A 122 4.93 -15.92 2.38
N SER A 123 3.71 -15.39 2.23
CA SER A 123 2.53 -16.24 2.34
C SER A 123 2.57 -17.13 1.11
N THR A 124 3.44 -18.14 1.17
CA THR A 124 3.48 -19.22 0.21
C THR A 124 2.07 -19.76 0.21
N SER A 125 1.35 -19.48 -0.88
CA SER A 125 0.08 -20.15 -1.12
C SER A 125 0.35 -21.66 -0.98
N LEU A 126 -0.64 -22.42 -0.52
CA LEU A 126 -0.52 -23.89 -0.49
C LEU A 126 -0.04 -24.43 -1.85
N GLU A 127 -0.47 -23.78 -2.92
CA GLU A 127 -0.06 -24.06 -4.29
C GLU A 127 1.43 -23.79 -4.54
N SER A 128 2.00 -22.69 -4.08
CA SER A 128 3.44 -22.41 -4.19
C SER A 128 4.29 -23.41 -3.40
N ARG A 129 3.83 -23.87 -2.23
CA ARG A 129 4.49 -24.97 -1.49
C ARG A 129 4.38 -26.29 -2.24
N ALA A 130 3.20 -26.60 -2.76
CA ALA A 130 2.96 -27.83 -3.52
C ALA A 130 3.71 -27.86 -4.85
N LEU A 131 3.96 -26.70 -5.46
CA LEU A 131 4.73 -26.57 -6.70
C LEU A 131 6.23 -26.63 -6.42
N ALA A 132 6.71 -25.98 -5.34
CA ALA A 132 8.08 -26.12 -4.86
C ALA A 132 8.43 -27.56 -4.48
N SER A 133 7.50 -28.30 -3.85
CA SER A 133 7.70 -29.72 -3.53
C SER A 133 7.70 -30.65 -4.75
N ARG A 134 7.29 -30.15 -5.92
CA ARG A 134 7.32 -30.89 -7.20
C ARG A 134 8.53 -30.55 -8.06
N LEU A 135 9.28 -29.51 -7.70
CA LEU A 135 10.54 -29.21 -8.38
C LEU A 135 11.59 -30.24 -7.97
N PRO A 136 12.41 -30.74 -8.92
CA PRO A 136 13.56 -31.58 -8.59
C PRO A 136 14.42 -30.83 -7.58
N GLN A 137 14.59 -31.41 -6.40
CA GLN A 137 15.56 -30.88 -5.44
C GLN A 137 16.94 -31.16 -6.04
N PRO A 138 17.84 -30.16 -6.14
CA PRO A 138 19.22 -30.45 -6.49
C PRO A 138 19.79 -31.40 -5.44
N ASP A 139 20.60 -32.38 -5.87
CA ASP A 139 21.46 -33.12 -4.94
C ASP A 139 22.44 -32.11 -4.35
N ILE A 140 22.11 -31.60 -3.16
CA ILE A 140 23.02 -30.77 -2.39
C ILE A 140 23.93 -31.75 -1.66
N ASP A 141 25.08 -32.04 -2.26
CA ASP A 141 26.20 -32.67 -1.56
C ASP A 141 26.74 -31.65 -0.56
N LEU A 142 26.31 -31.76 0.69
CA LEU A 142 26.85 -30.99 1.82
C LEU A 142 28.05 -31.76 2.39
N ASP A 143 29.06 -31.98 1.55
CA ASP A 143 30.37 -32.41 2.01
C ASP A 143 31.27 -31.17 2.20
N GLU A 144 31.59 -30.95 3.48
CA GLU A 144 32.50 -29.97 4.16
C GLU A 144 32.04 -28.52 4.37
#